data_AF-A0A949NF11-F1
#
_entry.id   AF-A0A949NF11-F1
#
_cell.length_a   1.000
_cell.length_b   1.000
_cell.length_c   1.000
_cell.angle_alpha   90.00
_cell.angle_beta   90.00
_cell.angle_gamma   90.00
#
_symmetry.space_group_name_H-M   'P 1'
#
loop_
_entity.id
_entity.type
_entity.pdbx_description
1 polymer ?
#
loop_
_entity_poly.entity_id
_entity_poly.type
_entity_poly.pdbx_seq_one_letter_code
_entity_poly.pdbx_strand_id
1 'polypeptide(L)'
;MRSELFISYARENENSALKLKSDLENIGFSVWIDVEKSYGKKDWPLYVARGLREVDTIIALVSRDFVHNGRYAKYEINEALRIIEKKHAGGQIIRGQLDDSDPTQPQLKKIAPIMLYPDWHIGVMRMAEIIKLNKGEIDKDSPPLSQEYDTEEPPGNVNIISMLKRTMENIDYYAKRRDIKLILKNHKDSMFSLSDGYDQALSLSFMNIFHNAIKYTFKVAKSIYSTVVINPFRKKGCVQIEIENVGLPIEDFEVRRIFQKGYRGSQAAMFDKSGLGIGLFNTKQIVEKHSGKIAIGSMPLKRNIGKSDEFTPWLTKVIIELPVI
;
A
#
# COMPACT_ATOMS: atom_id res chain seq x y z
N MET A 1 -27.19 -18.37 -6.10
CA MET A 1 -26.87 -16.94 -6.14
C MET A 1 -25.55 -16.81 -6.86
N ARG A 2 -25.48 -16.00 -7.91
CA ARG A 2 -24.22 -15.76 -8.61
C ARG A 2 -23.36 -14.85 -7.72
N SER A 3 -22.24 -15.35 -7.22
CA SER A 3 -21.28 -14.54 -6.47
C SER A 3 -20.36 -13.81 -7.44
N GLU A 4 -20.05 -12.57 -7.14
CA GLU A 4 -19.20 -11.73 -8.01
C GLU A 4 -17.72 -12.02 -7.76
N LEU A 5 -17.38 -12.23 -6.49
CA LEU A 5 -16.01 -12.41 -6.01
C LEU A 5 -15.82 -13.79 -5.39
N PHE A 6 -14.67 -14.41 -5.64
CA PHE A 6 -14.20 -15.57 -4.88
C PHE A 6 -12.89 -15.24 -4.15
N ILE A 7 -12.79 -15.51 -2.85
CA ILE A 7 -11.53 -15.39 -2.11
C ILE A 7 -10.92 -16.78 -1.91
N SER A 8 -9.73 -17.00 -2.47
CA SER A 8 -8.90 -18.17 -2.20
C SER A 8 -7.81 -17.82 -1.19
N TYR A 9 -7.65 -18.64 -0.16
CA TYR A 9 -6.79 -18.36 0.99
C TYR A 9 -6.27 -19.66 1.62
N ALA A 10 -5.11 -19.60 2.29
CA ALA A 10 -4.65 -20.71 3.12
C ALA A 10 -5.48 -20.78 4.41
N ARG A 11 -5.76 -21.98 4.94
CA ARG A 11 -6.62 -22.15 6.12
C ARG A 11 -6.14 -21.35 7.33
N GLU A 12 -4.83 -21.24 7.48
CA GLU A 12 -4.16 -20.45 8.52
C GLU A 12 -4.54 -18.95 8.47
N ASN A 13 -5.10 -18.49 7.35
CA ASN A 13 -5.56 -17.12 7.13
C ASN A 13 -7.09 -16.99 7.07
N GLU A 14 -7.86 -17.98 7.56
CA GLU A 14 -9.33 -17.96 7.58
C GLU A 14 -9.90 -16.69 8.22
N ASN A 15 -9.33 -16.24 9.34
CA ASN A 15 -9.76 -14.99 9.99
C ASN A 15 -9.61 -13.77 9.09
N SER A 16 -8.49 -13.67 8.36
CA SER A 16 -8.26 -12.57 7.41
C SER A 16 -9.21 -12.68 6.21
N ALA A 17 -9.46 -13.89 5.70
CA ALA A 17 -10.39 -14.11 4.60
C ALA A 17 -11.83 -13.76 4.98
N LEU A 18 -12.29 -14.17 6.16
CA LEU A 18 -13.60 -13.82 6.71
C LEU A 18 -13.76 -12.32 6.93
N LYS A 19 -12.72 -11.68 7.47
CA LYS A 19 -12.69 -10.22 7.61
C LYS A 19 -12.82 -9.53 6.25
N LEU A 20 -12.06 -9.99 5.25
CA LEU A 20 -12.07 -9.38 3.90
C LEU A 20 -13.41 -9.57 3.22
N LYS A 21 -14.00 -10.76 3.37
CA LYS A 21 -15.35 -11.06 2.93
C LYS A 21 -16.34 -10.04 3.51
N SER A 22 -16.36 -9.89 4.83
CA SER A 22 -17.28 -8.96 5.50
C SER A 22 -17.10 -7.53 5.01
N ASP A 23 -15.86 -7.05 4.89
CA ASP A 23 -15.61 -5.66 4.49
C ASP A 23 -15.99 -5.41 3.02
N LEU A 24 -15.75 -6.36 2.11
CA LEU A 24 -16.19 -6.26 0.71
C LEU A 24 -17.71 -6.38 0.57
N GLU A 25 -18.37 -7.21 1.38
CA GLU A 25 -19.84 -7.28 1.43
C GLU A 25 -20.46 -5.96 1.92
N ASN A 26 -19.84 -5.32 2.91
CA ASN A 26 -20.26 -3.99 3.38
C ASN A 26 -20.12 -2.91 2.30
N ILE A 27 -19.19 -3.07 1.36
CA ILE A 27 -19.01 -2.19 0.19
C ILE A 27 -20.01 -2.51 -0.95
N GLY A 28 -20.77 -3.61 -0.83
CA GLY A 28 -21.83 -4.00 -1.75
C GLY A 28 -21.50 -5.16 -2.68
N PHE A 29 -20.36 -5.84 -2.51
CA PHE A 29 -20.00 -7.00 -3.33
C PHE A 29 -20.65 -8.28 -2.81
N SER A 30 -21.02 -9.19 -3.72
CA SER A 30 -21.34 -10.58 -3.33
C SER A 30 -20.07 -11.42 -3.31
N VAL A 31 -19.66 -11.86 -2.12
CA VAL A 31 -18.38 -12.57 -1.92
C VAL A 31 -18.62 -14.02 -1.50
N TRP A 32 -18.05 -14.93 -2.27
CA TRP A 32 -17.97 -16.34 -1.91
C TRP A 32 -16.57 -16.67 -1.39
N ILE A 33 -16.51 -17.45 -0.32
CA ILE A 33 -15.28 -18.06 0.20
C ILE A 33 -15.56 -19.54 0.38
N ASP A 34 -14.57 -20.39 0.14
CA ASP A 34 -14.73 -21.79 0.49
C ASP A 34 -14.57 -21.97 2.01
N VAL A 35 -15.53 -22.66 2.63
CA VAL A 35 -15.44 -23.14 4.01
C VAL A 35 -15.65 -24.65 3.94
N GLU A 36 -14.54 -25.38 3.98
CA GLU A 36 -14.44 -26.82 3.72
C GLU A 36 -15.39 -27.72 4.54
N LYS A 37 -16.03 -27.21 5.59
CA LYS A 37 -16.87 -28.00 6.51
C LYS A 37 -18.10 -28.63 5.84
N SER A 38 -18.52 -28.18 4.67
CA SER A 38 -19.83 -28.53 4.09
C SER A 38 -19.80 -29.65 3.03
N TYR A 39 -18.66 -29.94 2.41
CA TYR A 39 -18.58 -30.90 1.31
C TYR A 39 -17.44 -31.90 1.51
N GLY A 40 -17.75 -33.20 1.44
CA GLY A 40 -16.75 -34.27 1.58
C GLY A 40 -15.61 -34.17 0.55
N LYS A 41 -14.40 -34.61 0.93
CA LYS A 41 -13.15 -34.54 0.13
C LYS A 41 -13.24 -35.06 -1.31
N LYS A 42 -14.23 -35.86 -1.68
CA LYS A 42 -14.38 -36.46 -3.03
C LYS A 42 -15.04 -35.54 -4.06
N ASP A 43 -15.98 -34.69 -3.64
CA ASP A 43 -16.75 -33.84 -4.56
C ASP A 43 -16.28 -32.38 -4.58
N TRP A 44 -15.43 -32.02 -3.62
CA TRP A 44 -14.89 -30.67 -3.42
C TRP A 44 -14.22 -30.07 -4.68
N PRO A 45 -13.36 -30.78 -5.44
CA PRO A 45 -12.76 -30.21 -6.65
C PRO A 45 -13.78 -29.86 -7.74
N LEU A 46 -14.85 -30.65 -7.86
CA LEU A 46 -15.92 -30.43 -8.84
C LEU A 46 -16.83 -29.26 -8.45
N TYR A 47 -17.08 -29.10 -7.15
CA TYR A 47 -17.86 -27.97 -6.62
C TYR A 47 -17.12 -26.64 -6.80
N VAL A 48 -15.85 -26.59 -6.41
CA VAL A 48 -15.00 -25.40 -6.59
C VAL A 48 -14.89 -25.04 -8.08
N ALA A 49 -14.61 -26.01 -8.95
CA ALA A 49 -14.53 -25.76 -10.40
C ALA A 49 -15.85 -25.29 -11.03
N ARG A 50 -17.01 -25.61 -10.44
CA ARG A 50 -18.32 -25.07 -10.86
C ARG A 50 -18.51 -23.64 -10.35
N GLY A 51 -18.28 -23.39 -9.06
CA GLY A 51 -18.38 -22.04 -8.48
C GLY A 51 -17.45 -21.03 -9.16
N LEU A 52 -16.22 -21.45 -9.46
CA LEU A 52 -15.22 -20.64 -10.17
C LEU A 52 -15.63 -20.25 -11.60
N ARG A 53 -16.59 -20.97 -12.23
CA ARG A 53 -17.11 -20.56 -13.55
C ARG A 53 -18.09 -19.40 -13.44
N GLU A 54 -18.76 -19.26 -12.31
CA GLU A 54 -19.83 -18.27 -12.10
C GLU A 54 -19.31 -16.93 -11.57
N VAL A 55 -18.08 -16.92 -11.02
CA VAL A 55 -17.42 -15.69 -10.54
C VAL A 55 -16.70 -14.94 -11.66
N ASP A 56 -16.70 -13.61 -11.53
CA ASP A 56 -16.07 -12.69 -12.48
C ASP A 56 -14.68 -12.26 -11.97
N THR A 57 -14.47 -12.19 -10.66
CA THR A 57 -13.18 -11.86 -10.05
C THR A 57 -12.76 -12.86 -8.97
N ILE A 58 -11.49 -13.22 -8.97
CA ILE A 58 -10.87 -14.09 -7.98
C ILE A 58 -9.80 -13.31 -7.21
N ILE A 59 -9.92 -13.31 -5.89
CA ILE A 59 -8.95 -12.72 -4.97
C ILE A 59 -8.08 -13.85 -4.42
N ALA A 60 -6.81 -13.87 -4.82
CA ALA A 60 -5.79 -14.75 -4.27
C ALA A 60 -5.14 -14.08 -3.05
N LEU A 61 -5.43 -14.55 -1.83
CA LEU A 61 -4.74 -14.12 -0.62
C LEU A 61 -3.40 -14.84 -0.47
N VAL A 62 -2.33 -14.08 -0.69
CA VAL A 62 -0.95 -14.54 -0.57
C VAL A 62 -0.40 -14.17 0.81
N SER A 63 0.16 -15.17 1.47
CA SER A 63 0.83 -15.11 2.76
C SER A 63 1.95 -16.15 2.79
N ARG A 64 2.74 -16.18 3.87
CA ARG A 64 3.72 -17.23 4.14
C ARG A 64 3.04 -18.60 4.18
N ASP A 65 1.89 -18.69 4.84
CA ASP A 65 1.15 -19.95 4.95
C ASP A 65 0.60 -20.39 3.59
N PHE A 66 0.15 -19.46 2.76
CA PHE A 66 -0.18 -19.76 1.36
C PHE A 66 1.02 -20.34 0.61
N VAL A 67 2.21 -19.76 0.79
CA VAL A 67 3.43 -20.19 0.10
C VAL A 67 3.94 -21.54 0.60
N HIS A 68 3.86 -21.83 1.90
CA HIS A 68 4.48 -23.02 2.48
C HIS A 68 3.49 -24.16 2.80
N ASN A 69 2.29 -23.82 3.25
CA ASN A 69 1.33 -24.77 3.84
C ASN A 69 0.03 -24.91 3.03
N GLY A 70 -0.30 -23.93 2.19
CA GLY A 70 -1.56 -23.81 1.45
C GLY A 70 -1.72 -24.74 0.26
N ARG A 71 -1.54 -26.06 0.42
CA ARG A 71 -1.69 -27.03 -0.70
C ARG A 71 -3.06 -26.90 -1.41
N TYR A 72 -4.12 -26.69 -0.64
CA TYR A 72 -5.49 -26.52 -1.14
C TYR A 72 -5.69 -25.16 -1.81
N ALA A 73 -5.31 -24.07 -1.15
CA ALA A 73 -5.34 -22.73 -1.73
C ALA A 73 -4.58 -22.64 -3.06
N LYS A 74 -3.41 -23.31 -3.14
CA LYS A 74 -2.64 -23.41 -4.39
C LYS A 74 -3.37 -24.20 -5.46
N TYR A 75 -4.08 -25.28 -5.09
CA TYR A 75 -4.91 -26.04 -6.02
C TYR A 75 -6.06 -25.19 -6.56
N GLU A 76 -6.82 -24.53 -5.69
CA GLU A 76 -7.91 -23.63 -6.07
C GLU A 76 -7.43 -22.55 -7.02
N ILE A 77 -6.30 -21.90 -6.69
CA ILE A 77 -5.72 -20.85 -7.53
C ILE A 77 -5.23 -21.39 -8.87
N ASN A 78 -4.62 -22.57 -8.91
CA ASN A 78 -4.18 -23.15 -10.18
C ASN A 78 -5.40 -23.51 -11.06
N GLU A 79 -6.48 -24.02 -10.48
CA GLU A 79 -7.71 -24.32 -11.23
C GLU A 79 -8.44 -23.04 -11.65
N ALA A 80 -8.52 -22.04 -10.78
CA ALA A 80 -9.00 -20.70 -11.06
C ALA A 80 -8.24 -20.04 -12.22
N LEU A 81 -6.90 -20.09 -12.18
CA LEU A 81 -6.03 -19.59 -13.24
C LEU A 81 -6.33 -20.29 -14.56
N ARG A 82 -6.44 -21.61 -14.56
CA ARG A 82 -6.80 -22.41 -15.74
C ARG A 82 -8.20 -22.07 -16.28
N ILE A 83 -9.18 -21.84 -15.40
CA ILE A 83 -10.55 -21.46 -15.80
C ILE A 83 -10.56 -20.06 -16.41
N ILE A 84 -9.85 -19.10 -15.79
CA ILE A 84 -9.74 -17.73 -16.28
C ILE A 84 -8.99 -17.66 -17.60
N GLU A 85 -7.89 -18.41 -17.77
CA GLU A 85 -7.17 -18.48 -19.05
C GLU A 85 -8.05 -19.00 -20.20
N LYS A 86 -9.03 -19.87 -19.89
CA LYS A 86 -9.99 -20.38 -20.87
C LYS A 86 -11.18 -19.46 -21.10
N LYS A 87 -11.46 -18.52 -20.18
CA LYS A 87 -12.46 -17.47 -20.39
C LYS A 87 -11.84 -16.45 -21.35
N HIS A 88 -12.16 -16.58 -22.64
CA HIS A 88 -11.64 -15.73 -23.72
C HIS A 88 -11.81 -14.20 -23.50
N ALA A 89 -12.74 -13.78 -22.63
CA ALA A 89 -12.82 -12.42 -22.09
C ALA A 89 -13.65 -12.42 -20.78
N GLY A 90 -13.14 -11.80 -19.70
CA GLY A 90 -13.98 -11.36 -18.58
C GLY A 90 -13.66 -11.88 -17.17
N GLY A 91 -12.68 -12.78 -16.99
CA GLY A 91 -12.26 -13.23 -15.65
C GLY A 91 -11.03 -12.45 -15.15
N GLN A 92 -11.09 -11.89 -13.94
CA GLN A 92 -9.96 -11.19 -13.32
C GLN A 92 -9.39 -11.96 -12.12
N ILE A 93 -8.06 -11.86 -11.94
CA ILE A 93 -7.39 -12.25 -10.70
C ILE A 93 -6.78 -11.03 -10.04
N ILE A 94 -7.08 -10.85 -8.75
CA ILE A 94 -6.47 -9.86 -7.88
C ILE A 94 -5.59 -10.58 -6.87
N ARG A 95 -4.36 -10.12 -6.73
CA ARG A 95 -3.43 -10.62 -5.71
C ARG A 95 -3.57 -9.77 -4.45
N GLY A 96 -4.30 -10.26 -3.45
CA GLY A 96 -4.31 -9.69 -2.11
C GLY A 96 -3.13 -10.23 -1.30
N GLN A 97 -2.45 -9.36 -0.56
CA GLN A 97 -1.14 -9.69 0.01
C GLN A 97 -1.17 -9.39 1.52
N LEU A 98 -1.15 -10.44 2.35
CA LEU A 98 -1.25 -10.37 3.81
C LEU A 98 0.10 -10.11 4.48
N ASP A 99 1.18 -10.59 3.88
CA ASP A 99 2.56 -10.35 4.28
C ASP A 99 3.42 -10.18 3.03
N ASP A 100 4.74 -10.19 3.13
CA ASP A 100 5.63 -9.96 2.00
C ASP A 100 6.13 -11.23 1.30
N SER A 101 5.40 -12.33 1.45
CA SER A 101 5.72 -13.60 0.81
C SER A 101 5.40 -13.57 -0.69
N ASP A 102 6.31 -14.11 -1.49
CA ASP A 102 6.10 -14.21 -2.93
C ASP A 102 5.43 -15.54 -3.31
N PRO A 103 4.36 -15.51 -4.13
CA PRO A 103 3.68 -16.71 -4.55
C PRO A 103 4.60 -17.56 -5.41
N THR A 104 4.46 -18.87 -5.32
CA THR A 104 5.22 -19.80 -6.16
C THR A 104 4.71 -19.84 -7.60
N GLN A 105 3.46 -19.42 -7.83
CA GLN A 105 2.78 -19.44 -9.13
C GLN A 105 3.30 -18.31 -10.04
N PRO A 106 3.86 -18.62 -11.23
CA PRO A 106 4.39 -17.60 -12.14
C PRO A 106 3.34 -16.58 -12.61
N GLN A 107 2.09 -17.01 -12.79
CA GLN A 107 0.99 -16.12 -13.19
C GLN A 107 0.69 -15.08 -12.10
N LEU A 108 0.64 -15.48 -10.83
CA LEU A 108 0.43 -14.55 -9.71
C LEU A 108 1.60 -13.57 -9.54
N LYS A 109 2.84 -13.98 -9.85
CA LYS A 109 4.00 -13.07 -9.82
C LYS A 109 3.89 -11.92 -10.83
N LYS A 110 3.15 -12.10 -11.92
CA LYS A 110 2.92 -11.06 -12.93
C LYS A 110 1.84 -10.05 -12.50
N ILE A 111 1.04 -10.39 -11.49
CA ILE A 111 -0.04 -9.55 -10.98
C ILE A 111 0.51 -8.68 -9.84
N ALA A 112 0.27 -7.37 -9.92
CA ALA A 112 0.67 -6.44 -8.87
C ALA A 112 -0.04 -6.77 -7.54
N PRO A 113 0.69 -6.90 -6.42
CA PRO A 113 0.08 -7.18 -5.13
C PRO A 113 -0.65 -5.95 -4.56
N ILE A 114 -1.83 -6.18 -3.99
CA ILE A 114 -2.52 -5.24 -3.11
C ILE A 114 -2.18 -5.63 -1.68
N MET A 115 -1.36 -4.82 -1.02
CA MET A 115 -1.02 -5.01 0.39
C MET A 115 -2.25 -4.73 1.26
N LEU A 116 -2.68 -5.72 2.03
CA LEU A 116 -3.71 -5.61 3.05
C LEU A 116 -3.14 -5.19 4.41
N TYR A 117 -1.83 -5.21 4.58
CA TYR A 117 -1.17 -4.71 5.79
C TYR A 117 -0.05 -3.74 5.42
N PRO A 118 0.27 -2.75 6.27
CA PRO A 118 -0.21 -2.61 7.65
C PRO A 118 -1.61 -2.02 7.79
N ASP A 119 -2.16 -1.43 6.72
CA ASP A 119 -3.48 -0.82 6.72
C ASP A 119 -4.51 -1.66 5.97
N TRP A 120 -5.29 -2.41 6.74
CA TRP A 120 -6.31 -3.33 6.25
C TRP A 120 -7.32 -2.65 5.34
N HIS A 121 -7.85 -1.52 5.78
CA HIS A 121 -8.93 -0.92 5.06
C HIS A 121 -8.46 -0.25 3.77
N ILE A 122 -7.29 0.41 3.75
CA ILE A 122 -6.72 0.87 2.46
C ILE A 122 -6.64 -0.29 1.48
N GLY A 123 -6.11 -1.43 1.93
CA GLY A 123 -5.98 -2.61 1.10
C GLY A 123 -7.32 -3.05 0.52
N VAL A 124 -8.36 -3.08 1.36
CA VAL A 124 -9.73 -3.41 0.95
C VAL A 124 -10.28 -2.38 -0.04
N MET A 125 -10.12 -1.08 0.20
CA MET A 125 -10.65 -0.04 -0.68
C MET A 125 -9.95 0.03 -2.02
N ARG A 126 -8.63 -0.19 -2.06
CA ARG A 126 -7.90 -0.35 -3.33
C ARG A 126 -8.38 -1.56 -4.10
N MET A 127 -8.67 -2.65 -3.40
CA MET A 127 -9.24 -3.85 -4.02
C MET A 127 -10.62 -3.55 -4.61
N ALA A 128 -11.51 -2.92 -3.83
CA ALA A 128 -12.82 -2.49 -4.28
C ALA A 128 -12.74 -1.55 -5.49
N GLU A 129 -11.85 -0.56 -5.47
CA GLU A 129 -11.64 0.39 -6.57
C GLU A 129 -11.23 -0.33 -7.86
N ILE A 130 -10.27 -1.25 -7.77
CA ILE A 130 -9.84 -2.06 -8.93
C ILE A 130 -10.99 -2.90 -9.47
N ILE A 131 -11.80 -3.50 -8.60
CA ILE A 131 -12.95 -4.31 -9.02
C ILE A 131 -13.97 -3.42 -9.76
N LYS A 132 -14.37 -2.28 -9.19
CA LYS A 132 -15.35 -1.37 -9.80
C LYS A 132 -14.85 -0.77 -11.12
N LEU A 133 -13.56 -0.42 -11.20
CA LEU A 133 -12.93 0.07 -12.44
C LEU A 133 -13.03 -0.96 -13.57
N ASN A 134 -12.78 -2.23 -13.28
CA ASN A 134 -12.80 -3.27 -14.32
C ASN A 134 -14.22 -3.65 -14.73
N LYS A 135 -15.21 -3.45 -13.85
CA LYS A 135 -16.63 -3.56 -14.20
C LYS A 135 -17.16 -2.33 -14.97
N GLY A 136 -16.38 -1.25 -15.05
CA GLY A 136 -16.83 0.02 -15.65
C GLY A 136 -17.86 0.77 -14.80
N GLU A 137 -17.98 0.43 -13.51
CA GLU A 137 -18.90 1.09 -12.57
C GLU A 137 -18.38 2.45 -12.12
N ILE A 138 -17.05 2.62 -12.12
CA ILE A 138 -16.37 3.89 -11.89
C ILE A 138 -15.37 4.14 -13.01
N ASP A 139 -15.13 5.41 -13.32
CA ASP A 139 -14.13 5.79 -14.32
C ASP A 139 -12.74 5.96 -13.67
N LYS A 140 -11.70 6.06 -14.51
CA LYS A 140 -10.32 6.24 -14.03
C LYS A 140 -10.10 7.58 -13.33
N ASP A 141 -10.99 8.54 -13.53
CA ASP A 141 -10.90 9.90 -13.01
C ASP A 141 -11.64 10.07 -11.67
N SER A 142 -12.42 9.06 -11.29
CA SER A 142 -13.20 9.01 -10.06
C SER A 142 -12.30 9.20 -8.83
N PRO A 143 -12.81 9.90 -7.79
CA PRO A 143 -12.07 10.07 -6.55
C PRO A 143 -11.76 8.71 -5.92
N PRO A 144 -10.58 8.52 -5.29
CA PRO A 144 -10.24 7.28 -4.64
C PRO A 144 -11.26 6.95 -3.55
N LEU A 145 -11.78 5.72 -3.52
CA LEU A 145 -12.73 5.28 -2.48
C LEU A 145 -12.16 5.47 -1.06
N SER A 146 -10.83 5.48 -0.91
CA SER A 146 -10.16 5.80 0.37
C SER A 146 -10.41 7.23 0.89
N GLN A 147 -11.01 8.13 0.10
CA GLN A 147 -11.35 9.51 0.50
C GLN A 147 -12.72 9.65 1.17
N GLU A 148 -13.60 8.65 1.04
CA GLU A 148 -14.94 8.65 1.66
C GLU A 148 -14.92 8.31 3.16
N TYR A 149 -13.74 8.33 3.77
CA TYR A 149 -13.59 8.16 5.20
C TYR A 149 -13.97 9.42 5.95
N ASP A 150 -15.22 9.45 6.37
CA ASP A 150 -15.65 10.11 7.59
C ASP A 150 -15.86 8.98 8.62
N THR A 151 -14.93 8.83 9.58
CA THR A 151 -15.13 7.94 10.73
C THR A 151 -15.48 8.76 11.94
N GLU A 152 -16.62 8.45 12.54
CA GLU A 152 -17.09 8.92 13.84
C GLU A 152 -16.13 8.52 14.99
N GLU A 153 -14.94 9.12 15.06
CA GLU A 153 -14.19 9.23 16.32
C GLU A 153 -14.32 10.67 16.84
N PRO A 154 -14.55 10.87 18.15
CA PRO A 154 -14.80 12.19 18.69
C PRO A 154 -13.60 13.11 18.45
N PRO A 155 -13.82 14.41 18.16
CA PRO A 155 -12.74 15.36 17.91
C PRO A 155 -11.84 15.47 19.14
N GLY A 156 -10.66 14.88 19.06
CA GLY A 156 -9.60 14.97 20.06
C GLY A 156 -8.37 15.67 19.47
N ASN A 157 -7.70 16.49 20.27
CA ASN A 157 -6.43 17.13 19.89
C ASN A 157 -5.42 16.07 19.43
N VAL A 158 -5.06 16.10 18.15
CA VAL A 158 -4.09 15.16 17.58
C VAL A 158 -2.69 15.66 17.78
N ASN A 159 -1.92 14.96 18.60
CA ASN A 159 -0.49 15.18 18.71
C ASN A 159 0.23 14.57 17.49
N ILE A 160 0.80 15.41 16.62
CA ILE A 160 1.53 14.95 15.42
C ILE A 160 2.72 14.05 15.76
N ILE A 161 3.41 14.28 16.88
CA ILE A 161 4.58 13.48 17.27
C ILE A 161 4.13 12.05 17.58
N SER A 162 3.02 11.91 18.29
CA SER A 162 2.43 10.59 18.57
C SER A 162 1.95 9.90 17.30
N MET A 163 1.34 10.65 16.36
CA MET A 163 0.97 10.12 15.05
C MET A 163 2.19 9.61 14.28
N LEU A 164 3.22 10.44 14.11
CA LEU A 164 4.46 10.06 13.43
C LEU A 164 5.12 8.85 14.07
N LYS A 165 5.16 8.76 15.41
CA LYS A 165 5.68 7.59 16.13
C LYS A 165 4.91 6.31 15.81
N ARG A 166 3.57 6.34 15.90
CA ARG A 166 2.72 5.18 15.54
C ARG A 166 2.92 4.77 14.08
N THR A 167 2.96 5.74 13.16
CA THR A 167 3.24 5.49 11.74
C THR A 167 4.62 4.85 11.54
N MET A 168 5.65 5.32 12.26
CA MET A 168 6.98 4.73 12.22
C MET A 168 7.01 3.30 12.77
N GLU A 169 6.30 3.01 13.86
CA GLU A 169 6.15 1.66 14.41
C GLU A 169 5.47 0.71 13.41
N ASN A 170 4.39 1.17 12.77
CA ASN A 170 3.64 0.39 11.78
C ASN A 170 4.47 0.04 10.53
N ILE A 171 5.46 0.86 10.18
CA ILE A 171 6.30 0.66 8.99
C ILE A 171 7.70 0.09 9.30
N ASP A 172 8.06 -0.04 10.58
CA ASP A 172 9.38 -0.48 11.03
C ASP A 172 9.77 -1.86 10.46
N TYR A 173 8.79 -2.74 10.26
CA TYR A 173 9.00 -4.03 9.60
C TYR A 173 9.65 -3.89 8.20
N TYR A 174 9.16 -2.98 7.37
CA TYR A 174 9.70 -2.72 6.03
C TYR A 174 11.11 -2.14 6.10
N ALA A 175 11.36 -1.25 7.08
CA ALA A 175 12.66 -0.65 7.30
C ALA A 175 13.69 -1.73 7.72
N LYS A 176 13.34 -2.58 8.70
CA LYS A 176 14.17 -3.71 9.17
C LYS A 176 14.52 -4.69 8.06
N ARG A 177 13.58 -5.09 7.21
CA ARG A 177 13.87 -6.00 6.08
C ARG A 177 14.87 -5.44 5.09
N ARG A 178 14.89 -4.13 4.91
CA ARG A 178 15.83 -3.44 4.02
C ARG A 178 17.10 -2.97 4.73
N ASP A 179 17.25 -3.24 6.02
CA ASP A 179 18.36 -2.74 6.85
C ASP A 179 18.46 -1.21 6.81
N ILE A 180 17.30 -0.55 6.87
CA ILE A 180 17.15 0.91 6.88
C ILE A 180 16.76 1.34 8.28
N LYS A 181 17.42 2.39 8.79
CA LYS A 181 17.10 2.99 10.08
C LYS A 181 16.10 4.14 9.92
N LEU A 182 15.04 4.14 10.73
CA LEU A 182 14.15 5.29 10.87
C LEU A 182 14.61 6.14 12.05
N ILE A 183 14.73 7.45 11.86
CA ILE A 183 15.16 8.39 12.91
C ILE A 183 14.16 9.52 13.05
N LEU A 184 13.55 9.66 14.23
CA LEU A 184 12.71 10.80 14.58
C LEU A 184 13.50 11.84 15.38
N LYS A 185 13.79 12.99 14.76
CA LYS A 185 14.41 14.16 15.40
C LYS A 185 13.36 15.02 16.12
N ASN A 186 13.82 15.92 16.99
CA ASN A 186 13.00 16.97 17.64
C ASN A 186 11.68 16.49 18.29
N HIS A 187 11.61 15.23 18.71
CA HIS A 187 10.41 14.61 19.30
C HIS A 187 10.14 15.01 20.75
N LYS A 188 10.98 15.89 21.31
CA LYS A 188 10.84 16.42 22.68
C LYS A 188 10.15 17.78 22.73
N ASP A 189 10.04 18.46 21.58
CA ASP A 189 9.38 19.74 21.50
C ASP A 189 7.85 19.57 21.48
N SER A 190 7.22 20.44 22.26
CA SER A 190 5.80 20.62 22.60
C SER A 190 4.76 20.03 21.62
N MET A 191 3.68 19.48 22.19
CA MET A 191 2.51 18.95 21.49
C MET A 191 2.08 19.83 20.29
N PHE A 192 2.27 19.34 19.07
CA PHE A 192 1.66 19.95 17.89
C PHE A 192 0.24 19.39 17.77
N SER A 193 -0.73 20.13 18.31
CA SER A 193 -2.15 19.84 18.10
C SER A 193 -2.57 20.42 16.76
N LEU A 194 -3.06 19.56 15.87
CA LEU A 194 -3.61 19.97 14.57
C LEU A 194 -4.92 20.74 14.76
N SER A 195 -5.18 21.70 13.87
CA SER A 195 -6.39 22.54 13.91
C SER A 195 -7.69 21.78 13.62
N ASP A 196 -7.62 20.75 12.79
CA ASP A 196 -8.81 20.11 12.20
C ASP A 196 -9.18 18.74 12.82
N GLY A 197 -8.77 18.47 14.06
CA GLY A 197 -9.12 17.19 14.72
C GLY A 197 -8.51 15.97 14.01
N TYR A 198 -8.88 14.75 14.41
CA TYR A 198 -8.17 13.52 13.99
C TYR A 198 -8.58 13.04 12.60
N ASP A 199 -7.60 12.88 11.71
CA ASP A 199 -7.81 12.28 10.41
C ASP A 199 -6.85 11.10 10.19
N GLN A 200 -7.41 9.90 10.17
CA GLN A 200 -6.69 8.69 9.76
C GLN A 200 -6.01 8.89 8.41
N ALA A 201 -6.61 9.65 7.48
CA ALA A 201 -6.03 10.00 6.19
C ALA A 201 -4.66 10.66 6.33
N LEU A 202 -4.42 11.55 7.30
CA LEU A 202 -3.08 12.10 7.54
C LEU A 202 -2.07 10.99 7.89
N SER A 203 -2.45 10.03 8.72
CA SER A 203 -1.61 8.87 9.01
C SER A 203 -1.30 8.07 7.76
N LEU A 204 -2.28 7.90 6.85
CA LEU A 204 -2.08 7.25 5.54
C LEU A 204 -1.08 8.02 4.67
N SER A 205 -1.17 9.35 4.69
CA SER A 205 -0.28 10.24 3.95
C SER A 205 1.17 10.06 4.41
N PHE A 206 1.42 9.99 5.73
CA PHE A 206 2.73 9.74 6.31
C PHE A 206 3.23 8.32 6.04
N MET A 207 2.38 7.30 6.20
CA MET A 207 2.72 5.91 5.87
C MET A 207 3.24 5.80 4.44
N ASN A 208 2.57 6.45 3.50
CA ASN A 208 2.94 6.44 2.10
C ASN A 208 4.28 7.16 1.83
N ILE A 209 4.50 8.34 2.43
CA ILE A 209 5.80 9.02 2.34
C ILE A 209 6.92 8.16 2.93
N PHE A 210 6.72 7.58 4.11
CA PHE A 210 7.73 6.73 4.76
C PHE A 210 8.01 5.47 3.95
N HIS A 211 6.96 4.85 3.38
CA HIS A 211 7.11 3.68 2.54
C HIS A 211 7.93 3.99 1.28
N ASN A 212 7.65 5.12 0.62
CA ASN A 212 8.43 5.56 -0.54
C ASN A 212 9.89 5.85 -0.14
N ALA A 213 10.12 6.53 0.99
CA ALA A 213 11.45 6.80 1.50
C ALA A 213 12.23 5.50 1.75
N ILE A 214 11.65 4.52 2.46
CA ILE A 214 12.27 3.21 2.71
C ILE A 214 12.54 2.45 1.40
N LYS A 215 11.55 2.42 0.51
CA LYS A 215 11.62 1.67 -0.75
C LYS A 215 12.74 2.16 -1.66
N TYR A 216 12.89 3.48 -1.79
CA TYR A 216 13.82 4.09 -2.73
C TYR A 216 15.18 4.46 -2.11
N THR A 217 15.35 4.24 -0.80
CA THR A 217 16.64 4.42 -0.13
C THR A 217 17.66 3.36 -0.55
N PHE A 218 18.90 3.80 -0.75
CA PHE A 218 20.02 2.92 -1.04
C PHE A 218 20.47 2.19 0.22
N LYS A 219 20.65 0.88 0.07
CA LYS A 219 21.22 0.05 1.12
C LYS A 219 22.74 0.07 1.01
N VAL A 220 23.38 0.80 1.92
CA VAL A 220 24.83 0.78 2.09
C VAL A 220 25.14 0.32 3.51
N ALA A 221 25.79 -0.83 3.65
CA ALA A 221 26.10 -1.43 4.94
C ALA A 221 26.87 -0.44 5.83
N LYS A 222 26.41 -0.26 7.07
CA LYS A 222 27.03 0.63 8.09
C LYS A 222 27.19 2.09 7.64
N SER A 223 26.23 2.63 6.88
CA SER A 223 26.29 4.01 6.40
C SER A 223 25.05 4.84 6.75
N ILE A 224 25.26 6.15 6.94
CA ILE A 224 24.18 7.14 7.15
C ILE A 224 23.18 7.14 5.98
N TYR A 225 23.62 6.70 4.80
CA TYR A 225 22.80 6.64 3.59
C TYR A 225 21.69 5.57 3.65
N SER A 226 21.74 4.64 4.61
CA SER A 226 20.67 3.68 4.90
C SER A 226 19.71 4.20 5.97
N THR A 227 19.35 5.48 5.91
CA THR A 227 18.52 6.15 6.93
C THR A 227 17.40 6.94 6.29
N VAL A 228 16.21 6.88 6.89
CA VAL A 228 15.13 7.84 6.68
C VAL A 228 15.02 8.70 7.93
N VAL A 229 15.16 10.02 7.76
CA VAL A 229 15.12 11.00 8.87
C VAL A 229 13.80 11.76 8.81
N ILE A 230 13.06 11.74 9.91
CA ILE A 230 11.82 12.47 10.11
C ILE A 230 12.10 13.59 11.10
N ASN A 231 11.85 14.83 10.72
CA ASN A 231 12.17 16.01 11.52
C ASN A 231 10.98 16.98 11.56
N PRO A 232 10.09 16.85 12.57
CA PRO A 232 9.05 17.83 12.86
C PRO A 232 9.64 19.04 13.62
N PHE A 233 9.20 20.25 13.29
CA PHE A 233 9.50 21.46 14.06
C PHE A 233 8.44 22.54 13.85
N ARG A 234 8.27 23.44 14.83
CA ARG A 234 7.31 24.54 14.74
C ARG A 234 7.81 25.59 13.75
N LYS A 235 6.91 26.06 12.88
CA LYS A 235 7.17 27.17 11.97
C LYS A 235 5.91 28.03 11.89
N LYS A 236 5.93 29.24 12.45
CA LYS A 236 4.87 30.28 12.32
C LYS A 236 3.44 29.74 12.08
N GLY A 237 2.77 29.27 13.14
CA GLY A 237 1.37 28.79 13.05
C GLY A 237 1.17 27.44 12.36
N CYS A 238 2.25 26.76 11.95
CA CYS A 238 2.22 25.40 11.43
C CYS A 238 3.31 24.53 12.09
N VAL A 239 3.17 23.22 11.93
CA VAL A 239 4.27 22.26 12.08
C VAL A 239 4.81 21.94 10.69
N GLN A 240 6.11 22.10 10.50
CA GLN A 240 6.81 21.62 9.33
C GLN A 240 7.42 20.26 9.65
N ILE A 241 7.19 19.27 8.79
CA ILE A 241 7.68 17.90 8.91
C ILE A 241 8.54 17.64 7.68
N GLU A 242 9.84 17.48 7.92
CA GLU A 242 10.78 17.10 6.86
C GLU A 242 11.04 15.61 6.92
N ILE A 243 10.89 14.93 5.78
CA ILE A 243 11.25 13.53 5.60
C ILE A 243 12.39 13.47 4.59
N GLU A 244 13.55 13.03 5.04
CA GLU A 244 14.77 12.94 4.22
C GLU A 244 15.19 11.49 4.03
N ASN A 245 15.62 11.15 2.82
CA ASN A 245 16.23 9.86 2.52
C ASN A 245 17.26 9.98 1.40
N VAL A 246 18.20 9.03 1.34
CA VAL A 246 19.23 9.01 0.29
C VAL A 246 19.04 7.81 -0.61
N GLY A 247 18.84 8.05 -1.90
CA GLY A 247 18.35 7.01 -2.79
C GLY A 247 18.38 7.37 -4.27
N LEU A 248 17.39 6.82 -4.99
CA LEU A 248 17.22 7.04 -6.43
C LEU A 248 17.10 8.53 -6.79
N PRO A 249 17.59 8.92 -7.98
CA PRO A 249 17.40 10.28 -8.48
C PRO A 249 15.91 10.57 -8.73
N ILE A 250 15.53 11.82 -8.48
CA ILE A 250 14.30 12.42 -8.96
C ILE A 250 14.71 13.70 -9.67
N GLU A 251 14.65 13.68 -11.01
CA GLU A 251 15.08 14.82 -11.81
C GLU A 251 14.15 16.02 -11.59
N ASP A 252 14.65 17.24 -11.82
CA ASP A 252 13.89 18.48 -11.58
C ASP A 252 12.57 18.55 -12.35
N PHE A 253 12.53 17.99 -13.56
CA PHE A 253 11.30 17.91 -14.35
C PHE A 253 10.30 16.90 -13.78
N GLU A 254 10.78 15.88 -13.09
CA GLU A 254 9.94 14.87 -12.44
C GLU A 254 9.32 15.45 -11.17
N VAL A 255 10.06 16.24 -10.39
CA VAL A 255 9.57 16.91 -9.16
C VAL A 255 8.23 17.62 -9.39
N ARG A 256 8.05 18.27 -10.54
CA ARG A 256 6.81 18.97 -10.92
C ARG A 256 5.63 18.05 -11.23
N ARG A 257 5.91 16.78 -11.53
CA ARG A 257 4.95 15.78 -12.01
C ARG A 257 4.68 14.68 -10.99
N ILE A 258 5.51 14.49 -9.97
CA ILE A 258 5.38 13.33 -9.07
C ILE A 258 4.06 13.27 -8.30
N PHE A 259 3.40 14.41 -8.13
CA PHE A 259 2.10 14.50 -7.49
C PHE A 259 0.93 14.33 -8.48
N GLN A 260 1.17 14.14 -9.78
CA GLN A 260 0.12 13.86 -10.76
C GLN A 260 -0.37 12.42 -10.61
N LYS A 261 -1.69 12.20 -10.69
CA LYS A 261 -2.30 10.86 -10.61
C LYS A 261 -1.69 9.94 -11.67
N GLY A 262 -1.20 8.78 -11.26
CA GLY A 262 -0.62 7.78 -12.15
C GLY A 262 0.82 8.06 -12.60
N TYR A 263 1.41 9.22 -12.25
CA TYR A 263 2.78 9.52 -12.64
C TYR A 263 3.79 8.67 -11.86
N ARG A 264 4.86 8.28 -12.55
CA ARG A 264 5.99 7.54 -11.98
C ARG A 264 7.28 8.08 -12.55
N GLY A 265 8.24 8.36 -11.67
CA GLY A 265 9.58 8.72 -12.12
C GLY A 265 10.21 7.58 -12.91
N SER A 266 10.97 7.91 -13.93
CA SER A 266 11.66 7.00 -14.84
C SER A 266 12.43 5.91 -14.07
N GLN A 267 13.27 6.32 -13.11
CA GLN A 267 14.05 5.42 -12.27
C GLN A 267 13.19 4.59 -11.32
N ALA A 268 12.13 5.17 -10.75
CA ALA A 268 11.20 4.45 -9.89
C ALA A 268 10.38 3.40 -10.65
N ALA A 269 10.08 3.63 -11.94
CA ALA A 269 9.39 2.69 -12.81
C ALA A 269 10.28 1.52 -13.27
N MET A 270 11.59 1.77 -13.41
CA MET A 270 12.57 0.71 -13.65
C MET A 270 12.83 -0.13 -12.39
N PHE A 271 12.95 0.54 -11.24
CA PHE A 271 13.26 -0.11 -9.96
C PHE A 271 12.15 -1.03 -9.46
N ASP A 272 10.89 -0.61 -9.62
CA ASP A 272 9.73 -1.42 -9.30
C ASP A 272 8.74 -1.32 -10.44
N LYS A 273 8.25 -2.43 -10.99
CA LYS A 273 7.26 -2.38 -12.07
C LYS A 273 5.82 -2.33 -11.56
N SER A 274 5.60 -2.62 -10.28
CA SER A 274 4.27 -2.81 -9.69
C SER A 274 3.57 -1.53 -9.22
N GLY A 275 4.30 -0.42 -9.05
CA GLY A 275 3.72 0.86 -8.60
C GLY A 275 2.66 1.44 -9.56
N LEU A 276 1.54 1.92 -9.00
CA LEU A 276 0.44 2.53 -9.78
C LEU A 276 0.55 4.06 -9.92
N GLY A 277 1.49 4.72 -9.24
CA GLY A 277 1.63 6.19 -9.28
C GLY A 277 0.51 6.96 -8.56
N ILE A 278 -0.28 6.29 -7.74
CA ILE A 278 -1.43 6.90 -7.02
C ILE A 278 -1.02 7.46 -5.65
N GLY A 279 0.05 6.92 -5.06
CA GLY A 279 0.46 7.25 -3.70
C GLY A 279 0.65 8.75 -3.47
N LEU A 280 1.63 9.37 -4.12
CA LEU A 280 1.95 10.77 -3.84
C LEU A 280 0.80 11.72 -4.20
N PHE A 281 0.01 11.41 -5.23
CA PHE A 281 -1.22 12.12 -5.55
C PHE A 281 -2.19 12.12 -4.36
N ASN A 282 -2.49 10.95 -3.79
CA ASN A 282 -3.38 10.85 -2.63
C ASN A 282 -2.81 11.59 -1.41
N THR A 283 -1.51 11.46 -1.14
CA THR A 283 -0.87 12.20 -0.04
C THR A 283 -1.07 13.72 -0.22
N LYS A 284 -0.90 14.24 -1.44
CA LYS A 284 -1.11 15.66 -1.71
C LYS A 284 -2.55 16.09 -1.45
N GLN A 285 -3.52 15.34 -1.97
CA GLN A 285 -4.94 15.64 -1.75
C GLN A 285 -5.31 15.63 -0.25
N ILE A 286 -4.79 14.68 0.51
CA ILE A 286 -5.00 14.59 1.95
C ILE A 286 -4.39 15.81 2.65
N VAL A 287 -3.12 16.13 2.39
CA VAL A 287 -2.45 17.27 3.03
C VAL A 287 -3.17 18.59 2.72
N GLU A 288 -3.62 18.78 1.47
CA GLU A 288 -4.37 19.98 1.06
C GLU A 288 -5.76 20.05 1.72
N LYS A 289 -6.45 18.91 1.92
CA LYS A 289 -7.72 18.84 2.68
C LYS A 289 -7.56 19.31 4.13
N HIS A 290 -6.37 19.18 4.71
CA HIS A 290 -6.03 19.68 6.06
C HIS A 290 -5.48 21.11 6.05
N SER A 291 -5.77 21.89 5.00
CA SER A 291 -5.22 23.23 4.82
C SER A 291 -3.69 23.29 4.85
N GLY A 292 -3.04 22.14 4.59
CA GLY A 292 -1.60 21.98 4.61
C GLY A 292 -0.97 22.18 3.24
N LYS A 293 0.36 22.06 3.20
CA LYS A 293 1.15 22.11 1.97
C LYS A 293 2.12 20.96 1.92
N ILE A 294 2.35 20.40 0.73
CA ILE A 294 3.38 19.40 0.50
C ILE A 294 4.30 19.84 -0.63
N ALA A 295 5.60 19.65 -0.44
CA ALA A 295 6.63 19.88 -1.43
C ALA A 295 7.65 18.74 -1.41
N ILE A 296 8.38 18.58 -2.50
CA ILE A 296 9.50 17.65 -2.60
C ILE A 296 10.65 18.31 -3.35
N GLY A 297 11.86 18.00 -2.93
CA GLY A 297 13.08 18.32 -3.66
C GLY A 297 14.00 17.11 -3.66
N SER A 298 14.83 17.00 -4.68
CA SER A 298 15.87 15.99 -4.75
C SER A 298 17.13 16.61 -5.35
N MET A 299 18.30 16.22 -4.86
CA MET A 299 19.58 16.72 -5.38
C MET A 299 20.68 15.67 -5.26
N PRO A 300 21.63 15.63 -6.22
CA PRO A 300 22.78 14.74 -6.12
C PRO A 300 23.65 15.10 -4.92
N LEU A 301 24.11 14.10 -4.19
CA LEU A 301 25.11 14.31 -3.15
C LEU A 301 26.49 14.50 -3.77
N LYS A 302 27.28 15.41 -3.20
CA LYS A 302 28.64 15.74 -3.66
C LYS A 302 29.67 14.59 -3.53
N ARG A 303 29.29 13.43 -3.00
CA ARG A 303 30.22 12.35 -2.65
C ARG A 303 29.74 11.03 -3.23
N ASN A 304 30.54 10.44 -4.12
CA ASN A 304 30.33 9.06 -4.56
C ASN A 304 30.51 8.11 -3.36
N ILE A 305 29.55 7.20 -3.20
CA ILE A 305 29.59 6.16 -2.15
C ILE A 305 29.82 4.82 -2.87
N GLY A 306 31.07 4.43 -3.07
CA GLY A 306 31.39 3.14 -3.69
C GLY A 306 32.74 3.11 -4.40
N LYS A 307 33.18 1.90 -4.76
CA LYS A 307 34.39 1.63 -5.57
C LYS A 307 34.11 1.59 -7.08
N SER A 308 32.85 1.81 -7.51
CA SER A 308 32.45 1.84 -8.91
C SER A 308 31.58 3.06 -9.20
N ASP A 309 31.79 3.67 -10.36
CA ASP A 309 31.13 4.88 -10.87
C ASP A 309 29.63 4.72 -11.19
N GLU A 310 28.91 3.76 -10.60
CA GLU A 310 27.63 3.36 -11.17
C GLU A 310 26.46 4.26 -10.80
N PHE A 311 26.36 4.88 -9.62
CA PHE A 311 25.29 5.87 -9.36
C PHE A 311 25.68 6.90 -8.29
N THR A 312 25.62 8.19 -8.64
CA THR A 312 25.63 9.27 -7.64
C THR A 312 24.33 9.20 -6.84
N PRO A 313 24.38 9.06 -5.51
CA PRO A 313 23.19 9.01 -4.65
C PRO A 313 22.53 10.38 -4.54
N TRP A 314 21.21 10.44 -4.48
CA TRP A 314 20.46 11.70 -4.35
C TRP A 314 19.84 11.81 -2.97
N LEU A 315 19.95 12.99 -2.35
CA LEU A 315 19.18 13.35 -1.18
C LEU A 315 17.80 13.82 -1.63
N THR A 316 16.77 13.08 -1.23
CA THR A 316 15.38 13.47 -1.39
C THR A 316 14.85 14.03 -0.08
N LYS A 317 14.16 15.17 -0.14
CA LYS A 317 13.49 15.81 0.98
C LYS A 317 12.02 16.06 0.61
N VAL A 318 11.11 15.44 1.35
CA VAL A 318 9.68 15.77 1.36
C VAL A 318 9.41 16.71 2.52
N ILE A 319 8.68 17.79 2.26
CA ILE A 319 8.30 18.80 3.25
C ILE A 319 6.78 18.81 3.32
N ILE A 320 6.22 18.59 4.51
CA ILE A 320 4.79 18.74 4.80
C ILE A 320 4.63 19.85 5.83
N GLU A 321 3.81 20.86 5.53
CA GLU A 321 3.41 21.91 6.46
C GLU A 321 1.94 21.70 6.83
N LEU A 322 1.63 21.59 8.12
CA LEU A 322 0.26 21.45 8.63
C LEU A 322 -0.04 22.54 9.66
N PRO A 323 -1.18 23.25 9.55
CA PRO A 323 -1.59 24.23 10.56
C PRO A 323 -1.71 23.60 11.95
N VAL A 324 -1.31 24.36 12.97
CA VAL A 324 -1.41 23.94 14.38
C VAL A 324 -2.12 25.02 15.18
N ILE A 325 -2.83 24.60 16.23
CA ILE A 325 -3.48 25.49 17.20
C ILE A 325 -2.43 26.14 18.12
#